data_AF-Q7NMH9-F1
#
_entry.id   AF-Q7NMH9-F1
#
_cell.length_a   1.000
_cell.length_b   1.000
_cell.length_c   1.000
_cell.angle_alpha   90.00
_cell.angle_beta   90.00
_cell.angle_gamma   90.00
#
_symmetry.space_group_name_H-M   'P 1'
#
loop_
_entity.id
_entity.type
_entity.pdbx_description
1 polymer ?
#
loop_
_entity_poly.entity_id
_entity_poly.type
_entity_poly.pdbx_seq_one_letter_code
_entity_poly.pdbx_strand_id
1 'polypeptide(L)'
;MTILADYFVIATGNSRAQVRAIGNAVEEKIKTEFARKPVRIEGLGEGSWVLADYGDVIVHVLLRSEREFYQLEAFWGHAPRVDVALPPAPLKP
;
A
#
# COMPACT_ATOMS: atom_id res chain seq x y z
N MET A 1 -24.45 -5.65 2.56
CA MET A 1 -23.60 -4.44 2.43
C MET A 1 -22.19 -4.90 2.67
N THR A 2 -21.43 -5.15 1.61
CA THR A 2 -20.04 -5.59 1.77
C THR A 2 -19.18 -4.33 1.80
N ILE A 3 -18.89 -3.85 3.01
CA ILE A 3 -17.82 -2.88 3.22
C ILE A 3 -16.51 -3.61 2.95
N LEU A 4 -15.74 -3.17 1.95
CA LEU A 4 -14.51 -3.86 1.53
C LEU A 4 -13.35 -3.50 2.48
N ALA A 5 -13.22 -2.21 2.84
CA ALA A 5 -12.28 -1.67 3.80
C ALA A 5 -12.72 -0.24 4.20
N ASP A 6 -12.24 0.25 5.35
CA ASP A 6 -12.46 1.62 5.81
C ASP A 6 -11.47 2.60 5.16
N TYR A 7 -10.24 2.15 4.88
CA TYR A 7 -9.20 2.97 4.27
C TYR A 7 -8.43 2.24 3.16
N PHE A 8 -8.04 3.01 2.16
CA PHE A 8 -7.06 2.62 1.14
C PHE A 8 -5.78 3.45 1.29
N VAL A 9 -4.64 2.77 1.29
CA VAL A 9 -3.32 3.42 1.20
C VAL A 9 -2.74 3.11 -0.16
N ILE A 10 -2.35 4.15 -0.91
CA ILE A 10 -1.77 3.98 -2.25
C ILE A 10 -0.34 4.53 -2.24
N ALA A 11 0.62 3.66 -2.53
CA ALA A 11 2.04 3.98 -2.66
C ALA A 11 2.53 3.64 -4.07
N THR A 12 3.63 4.28 -4.49
CA THR A 12 4.23 4.05 -5.80
C THR A 12 5.71 3.74 -5.69
N GLY A 13 6.13 2.65 -6.34
CA GLY A 13 7.52 2.33 -6.61
C GLY A 13 7.91 2.67 -8.06
N ASN A 14 9.17 3.05 -8.26
CA ASN A 14 9.75 3.34 -9.58
C ASN A 14 10.42 2.10 -10.20
N SER A 15 10.47 0.97 -9.49
CA SER A 15 10.97 -0.31 -10.01
C SER A 15 10.30 -1.49 -9.29
N ARG A 16 10.30 -2.67 -9.91
CA ARG A 16 9.75 -3.89 -9.29
C ARG A 16 10.43 -4.21 -7.96
N ALA A 17 11.75 -3.99 -7.87
CA ALA A 17 12.49 -4.17 -6.63
C ALA A 17 12.01 -3.19 -5.54
N GLN A 18 11.77 -1.92 -5.89
CA GLN A 18 11.26 -0.94 -4.94
C GLN A 18 9.83 -1.26 -4.48
N VAL A 19 8.95 -1.69 -5.40
CA VAL A 19 7.59 -2.12 -5.06
C VAL A 19 7.61 -3.26 -4.04
N ARG A 20 8.44 -4.29 -4.27
CA ARG A 20 8.63 -5.39 -3.30
C ARG A 20 9.19 -4.91 -1.97
N ALA A 21 10.19 -4.02 -2.01
CA ALA A 21 10.79 -3.47 -0.79
C ALA A 21 9.76 -2.70 0.04
N ILE A 22 8.90 -1.89 -0.59
CA ILE A 22 7.82 -1.18 0.10
C ILE A 22 6.82 -2.17 0.68
N GLY A 23 6.36 -3.17 -0.10
CA GLY A 23 5.43 -4.19 0.39
C GLY A 23 5.95 -4.93 1.62
N ASN A 24 7.21 -5.39 1.57
CA ASN A 24 7.87 -6.04 2.71
C ASN A 24 8.01 -5.11 3.92
N ALA A 25 8.41 -3.85 3.70
CA ALA A 25 8.57 -2.87 4.78
C ALA A 25 7.23 -2.57 5.48
N VAL A 26 6.14 -2.50 4.71
CA VAL A 26 4.78 -2.34 5.26
C VAL A 26 4.42 -3.53 6.14
N GLU A 27 4.60 -4.77 5.65
CA GLU A 27 4.33 -5.98 6.42
C GLU A 27 5.18 -6.03 7.71
N GLU A 28 6.47 -5.78 7.60
CA GLU A 28 7.40 -5.80 8.74
C GLU A 28 7.02 -4.78 9.81
N LYS A 29 6.74 -3.53 9.40
CA LYS A 29 6.34 -2.46 10.32
C LYS A 29 5.02 -2.76 11.00
N ILE A 30 4.01 -3.21 10.25
CA ILE A 30 2.70 -3.51 10.85
C ILE A 30 2.81 -4.69 11.83
N LYS A 31 3.60 -5.70 11.48
CA LYS A 31 3.86 -6.83 12.37
C LYS A 31 4.60 -6.41 13.64
N THR A 32 5.57 -5.52 13.54
CA THR A 32 6.42 -5.12 14.66
C THR A 32 5.73 -4.13 15.59
N GLU A 33 5.05 -3.14 15.03
CA GLU A 33 4.44 -2.04 15.79
C GLU A 33 3.03 -2.40 16.30
N PHE A 34 2.30 -3.26 15.59
CA PHE A 34 0.90 -3.59 15.91
C PHE A 34 0.63 -5.08 16.13
N ALA A 35 1.66 -5.94 16.06
CA ALA A 35 1.53 -7.40 16.18
C ALA A 35 0.51 -8.04 15.20
N ARG A 36 0.28 -7.41 14.05
CA ARG A 36 -0.74 -7.81 13.07
C ARG A 36 -0.10 -8.33 11.78
N LYS A 37 -0.76 -9.29 11.16
CA LYS A 37 -0.41 -9.82 9.82
C LYS A 37 -1.50 -9.47 8.82
N PRO A 38 -1.17 -9.36 7.52
CA PRO A 38 -2.20 -9.23 6.50
C PRO A 38 -3.06 -10.51 6.45
N VAL A 39 -4.35 -10.33 6.19
CA VAL A 39 -5.30 -11.40 5.87
C VAL A 39 -4.87 -12.06 4.55
N ARG A 40 -4.46 -11.24 3.59
CA ARG A 40 -3.96 -11.69 2.29
C ARG A 40 -2.91 -10.73 1.76
N ILE A 41 -1.91 -11.28 1.07
CA ILE A 41 -0.97 -10.52 0.26
C ILE A 41 -0.90 -11.11 -1.15
N GLU A 42 -1.00 -10.26 -2.16
CA GLU A 42 -0.95 -10.63 -3.57
C GLU A 42 0.11 -9.82 -4.31
N GLY A 43 0.69 -10.40 -5.37
CA GLY A 43 1.61 -9.71 -6.29
C GLY A 43 3.01 -9.38 -5.73
N LEU A 44 3.30 -9.74 -4.47
CA LEU A 44 4.61 -9.51 -3.85
C LEU A 44 5.78 -10.15 -4.63
N GLY A 45 5.59 -11.33 -5.23
CA GLY A 45 6.64 -11.93 -6.07
C GLY A 45 6.91 -11.13 -7.35
N GLU A 46 5.86 -10.64 -8.00
CA GLU A 46 5.95 -9.99 -9.31
C GLU A 46 6.50 -8.56 -9.21
N GLY A 47 6.10 -7.82 -8.16
CA GLY A 47 6.52 -6.45 -7.90
C GLY A 47 5.98 -5.41 -8.89
N SER A 48 4.96 -5.74 -9.68
CA SER A 48 4.21 -4.77 -10.50
C SER A 48 3.14 -4.08 -9.66
N TRP A 49 2.36 -4.87 -8.91
CA TRP A 49 1.31 -4.42 -8.03
C TRP A 49 1.27 -5.33 -6.82
N VAL A 50 1.54 -4.78 -5.64
CA VAL A 50 1.34 -5.47 -4.36
C VAL A 50 0.05 -5.01 -3.73
N LEU A 51 -0.81 -5.96 -3.37
CA LEU A 51 -2.04 -5.72 -2.62
C LEU A 51 -1.93 -6.44 -1.27
N ALA A 52 -1.91 -5.68 -0.19
CA ALA A 52 -1.89 -6.21 1.17
C ALA A 52 -3.19 -5.83 1.89
N ASP A 53 -3.99 -6.84 2.21
CA ASP A 53 -5.30 -6.70 2.84
C ASP A 53 -5.19 -6.98 4.34
N TYR A 54 -5.57 -5.99 5.16
CA TYR A 54 -5.67 -6.14 6.61
C TYR A 54 -7.12 -6.24 7.09
N GLY A 55 -8.12 -6.10 6.21
CA GLY A 55 -9.56 -6.13 6.50
C GLY A 55 -10.18 -4.73 6.65
N ASP A 56 -9.63 -3.91 7.54
CA ASP A 56 -10.01 -2.50 7.74
C ASP A 56 -9.20 -1.54 6.84
N VAL A 57 -7.96 -1.91 6.50
CA VAL A 57 -7.07 -1.15 5.63
C VAL A 57 -6.54 -2.03 4.51
N ILE A 58 -6.58 -1.53 3.27
CA ILE A 58 -5.95 -2.19 2.12
C ILE A 58 -4.85 -1.30 1.55
N VAL A 59 -3.63 -1.84 1.50
CA VAL A 59 -2.44 -1.16 1.00
C VAL A 59 -2.16 -1.61 -0.43
N HIS A 60 -2.10 -0.64 -1.35
CA HIS A 60 -1.74 -0.81 -2.75
C HIS A 60 -0.34 -0.22 -2.98
N VAL A 61 0.61 -1.04 -3.42
CA VAL A 61 1.92 -0.56 -3.88
C VAL A 61 2.05 -0.85 -5.36
N LEU A 62 1.98 0.20 -6.17
CA LEU A 62 2.00 0.07 -7.63
C LEU A 62 3.35 0.48 -8.21
N LEU A 63 3.77 -0.21 -9.25
CA LEU A 63 4.76 0.30 -10.18
C LEU A 63 4.18 1.54 -10.87
N ARG A 64 5.01 2.57 -11.10
CA ARG A 64 4.56 3.83 -11.73
C ARG A 64 3.70 3.61 -12.97
N SER A 65 4.15 2.76 -13.89
CA SER A 65 3.43 2.44 -15.12
C SER A 65 2.05 1.80 -14.87
N GLU A 66 1.94 0.95 -13.84
CA GLU A 66 0.68 0.30 -13.46
C GLU A 66 -0.29 1.35 -12.87
N ARG A 67 0.20 2.25 -12.01
CA ARG A 67 -0.63 3.33 -11.45
C ARG A 67 -1.17 4.26 -12.54
N GLU A 68 -0.34 4.59 -13.54
CA GLU A 68 -0.71 5.40 -14.69
C GLU A 68 -1.73 4.70 -15.61
N PHE A 69 -1.58 3.38 -15.80
CA PHE A 69 -2.48 2.58 -16.63
C PHE A 69 -3.85 2.35 -15.97
N TYR A 70 -3.86 1.91 -14.70
CA TYR A 70 -5.10 1.57 -14.00
C TYR A 70 -5.84 2.78 -13.43
N GLN A 71 -5.15 3.92 -13.24
CA GLN A 71 -5.70 5.16 -12.70
C GLN A 71 -6.66 4.92 -11.53
N LEU A 72 -6.24 4.12 -10.55
CA LEU A 72 -7.09 3.77 -9.40
C LEU A 72 -7.62 5.02 -8.67
N GLU A 73 -6.87 6.12 -8.72
CA GLU A 73 -7.28 7.41 -8.19
C GLU A 73 -8.46 8.06 -8.93
N ALA A 74 -8.71 7.70 -10.19
CA ALA A 74 -9.90 8.15 -10.92
C ALA A 74 -11.17 7.43 -10.45
N PHE A 75 -11.06 6.16 -10.04
CA PHE A 75 -12.18 5.39 -9.50
C PHE A 75 -12.51 5.75 -8.05
N TRP A 76 -11.48 6.03 -7.23
CA TRP A 76 -11.63 6.37 -5.82
C TRP A 76 -11.50 7.87 -5.53
N GLY A 77 -11.39 8.71 -6.56
CA GLY A 77 -11.12 10.15 -6.43
C GLY A 77 -12.21 10.96 -5.71
N HIS A 78 -13.40 10.39 -5.57
CA HIS A 78 -14.50 10.97 -4.79
C HIS A 78 -14.39 10.70 -3.28
N ALA A 79 -13.53 9.76 -2.86
CA ALA A 79 -13.29 9.50 -1.45
C ALA A 79 -12.51 10.66 -0.83
N PRO A 80 -12.88 11.15 0.37
CA PRO A 80 -12.12 12.15 1.09
C PRO A 80 -10.66 11.68 1.27
N ARG A 81 -9.71 12.52 0.89
CA ARG A 81 -8.30 12.27 1.19
C ARG A 81 -8.05 12.58 2.66
N VAL A 82 -7.56 11.59 3.39
CA VAL A 82 -7.10 11.79 4.76
C VAL A 82 -5.67 12.29 4.71
N ASP A 83 -5.44 13.51 5.19
CA ASP A 83 -4.09 14.03 5.40
C ASP A 83 -3.50 13.34 6.63
N VAL A 84 -2.66 12.33 6.40
CA VAL A 84 -1.93 11.66 7.46
C VAL A 84 -0.63 12.43 7.64
N ALA A 85 -0.48 13.10 8.78
CA ALA A 85 0.79 13.72 9.16
C ALA A 85 1.88 12.64 9.16
N LEU A 86 2.71 12.62 8.11
CA LEU A 86 3.82 11.68 8.04
C LEU A 86 4.84 12.08 9.11
N PRO A 87 5.26 11.15 10.00
CA PRO A 87 6.40 11.42 10.85
C PRO A 87 7.61 11.76 9.96
N PRO A 88 8.51 12.66 10.40
CA PRO A 88 9.68 13.02 9.62
C PRO A 88 10.45 11.76 9.22
N ALA A 89 10.90 11.73 7.96
CA ALA A 89 11.65 10.59 7.44
C ALA A 89 12.81 10.25 8.39
N PRO A 90 13.03 8.97 8.74
CA PRO A 90 14.17 8.61 9.56
C PRO A 90 15.45 9.09 8.86
N LEU A 91 16.32 9.76 9.62
CA LEU A 91 17.63 10.18 9.14
C LEU A 91 18.37 8.92 8.64
N LYS A 92 18.73 8.92 7.36
CA LYS A 92 19.56 7.86 6.80
C LYS A 92 20.92 7.90 7.53
N PRO A 93 21.44 6.75 7.99
CA PRO A 93 22.78 6.72 8.61
C PRO A 93 23.87 7.16 7.64
#